data_AF-X1NW68-F1
#
_entry.id   AF-X1NW68-F1
#
_cell.length_a   1.000
_cell.length_b   1.000
_cell.length_c   1.000
_cell.angle_alpha   90.00
_cell.angle_beta   90.00
_cell.angle_gamma   90.00
#
_symmetry.space_group_name_H-M   'P 1'
#
loop_
_entity.id
_entity.type
_entity.pdbx_description
1 polymer ?
#
loop_
_entity_poly.entity_id
_entity_poly.type
_entity_poly.pdbx_seq_one_letter_code
_entity_poly.pdbx_strand_id
1 'polypeptide(L)'
;MNEKNKPPKMLVSTRKFPVGGQAVIEGVMMRSPKSFTVAIRKSNGQIMIKKEPYIALTERFKFLKIPIIRGAVVLIESLYLGIKALSS
;
A
#
# COMPACT_ATOMS: atom_id res chain seq x y z
N MET A 1 48.98 -13.00 7.81
CA MET A 1 47.70 -12.80 7.09
C MET A 1 47.29 -11.34 7.32
N ASN A 2 47.29 -10.51 6.27
CA ASN A 2 47.24 -9.05 6.36
C ASN A 2 45.83 -8.49 6.59
N GLU A 3 45.72 -7.47 7.43
CA GLU A 3 44.50 -6.71 7.79
C GLU A 3 43.81 -6.01 6.58
N LYS A 4 44.45 -6.03 5.41
CA LYS A 4 43.99 -5.42 4.15
C LYS A 4 42.93 -6.23 3.39
N ASN A 5 42.60 -7.45 3.83
CA ASN A 5 41.60 -8.33 3.19
C ASN A 5 40.29 -8.45 3.99
N LYS A 6 39.92 -7.44 4.76
CA LYS A 6 38.60 -7.40 5.42
C LYS A 6 37.56 -6.86 4.44
N PRO A 7 36.44 -7.56 4.20
CA PRO A 7 35.39 -7.05 3.32
C PRO A 7 34.92 -5.67 3.80
N PRO A 8 34.62 -4.73 2.89
CA PRO A 8 34.18 -3.40 3.25
C PRO A 8 32.95 -3.50 4.16
N LYS A 9 32.99 -2.86 5.33
CA LYS A 9 31.82 -2.74 6.20
C LYS A 9 30.77 -1.94 5.46
N MET A 10 29.82 -2.61 4.81
CA MET A 10 28.64 -1.99 4.23
C MET A 10 27.88 -1.27 5.36
N LEU A 11 27.91 0.06 5.34
CA LEU A 11 27.02 0.90 6.15
C LEU A 11 25.59 0.74 5.62
N VAL A 12 24.94 -0.37 5.97
CA VAL A 12 23.51 -0.57 5.71
C VAL A 12 22.76 0.34 6.67
N SER A 13 22.31 1.49 6.17
CA SER A 13 21.34 2.32 6.89
C SER A 13 20.12 1.45 7.23
N THR A 14 19.96 1.10 8.50
CA THR A 14 18.94 0.16 8.98
C THR A 14 17.54 0.79 9.03
N ARG A 15 17.26 1.77 8.15
CA ARG A 15 15.92 2.34 8.01
C ARG A 15 15.01 1.27 7.42
N LYS A 16 14.16 0.70 8.28
CA LYS A 16 13.10 -0.23 7.90
C LYS A 16 12.09 0.52 7.03
N PHE A 17 12.12 0.30 5.73
CA PHE A 17 11.06 0.74 4.85
C PHE A 17 9.92 -0.28 4.89
N PRO A 18 8.67 0.13 5.20
CA PRO A 18 7.56 -0.81 5.16
C PRO A 18 7.31 -1.20 3.70
N VAL A 19 7.65 -2.44 3.35
CA VAL A 19 7.37 -3.07 2.06
C VAL A 19 6.30 -4.12 2.27
N GLY A 20 5.29 -4.11 1.41
CA GLY A 20 4.19 -5.06 1.40
C GLY A 20 4.01 -5.69 0.03
N GLY A 21 3.28 -6.81 -0.01
CA GLY A 21 2.99 -7.53 -1.23
C GLY A 21 1.51 -7.82 -1.39
N GLN A 22 1.10 -8.00 -2.64
CA GLN A 22 -0.22 -8.52 -3.01
C GLN A 22 -0.05 -9.51 -4.17
N ALA A 23 -0.85 -10.58 -4.17
CA ALA A 23 -0.94 -11.49 -5.31
C ALA A 23 -1.77 -10.84 -6.42
N VAL A 24 -1.33 -10.98 -7.67
CA VAL A 24 -2.08 -10.58 -8.86
C VAL A 24 -2.21 -11.78 -9.79
N ILE A 25 -3.16 -11.72 -10.74
CA ILE A 25 -3.38 -12.82 -11.69
C ILE A 25 -2.08 -13.07 -12.47
N GLU A 26 -1.59 -14.31 -12.43
CA GLU A 26 -0.35 -14.76 -13.07
C GLU A 26 0.92 -14.01 -12.62
N GLY A 27 0.94 -13.48 -11.39
CA GLY A 27 2.07 -12.66 -10.95
C GLY A 27 2.07 -12.21 -9.50
N VAL A 28 2.98 -11.27 -9.22
CA VAL A 28 3.17 -10.67 -7.90
C VAL A 28 3.27 -9.16 -7.98
N MET A 29 2.70 -8.47 -6.99
CA MET A 29 2.87 -7.03 -6.79
C MET A 29 3.63 -6.78 -5.49
N MET A 30 4.68 -5.97 -5.55
CA MET A 30 5.40 -5.44 -4.39
C MET A 30 5.16 -3.93 -4.29
N ARG A 31 4.97 -3.41 -3.08
CA ARG A 31 4.73 -1.99 -2.81
C ARG A 31 5.65 -1.48 -1.73
N SER A 32 6.29 -0.35 -2.01
CA SER A 32 7.04 0.49 -1.06
C SER A 32 6.23 1.77 -0.76
N PRO A 33 6.67 2.62 0.19
CA PRO A 33 5.96 3.86 0.49
C PRO A 33 5.81 4.81 -0.71
N LYS A 34 6.74 4.77 -1.67
CA LYS A 34 6.82 5.73 -2.79
C LYS A 34 6.64 5.10 -4.18
N SER A 35 6.52 3.78 -4.27
CA SER A 35 6.44 3.08 -5.54
C SER A 35 5.76 1.74 -5.41
N PHE A 36 5.22 1.24 -6.51
CA PHE A 36 4.85 -0.17 -6.63
C PHE A 36 5.46 -0.77 -7.89
N THR A 37 5.65 -2.09 -7.83
CA THR A 37 6.17 -2.89 -8.94
C THR A 37 5.27 -4.11 -9.09
N VAL A 38 4.89 -4.42 -10.32
CA VAL A 38 4.12 -5.62 -10.67
C VAL A 38 4.93 -6.45 -11.65
N ALA A 39 5.02 -7.74 -11.40
CA ALA A 39 5.57 -8.72 -12.33
C ALA A 39 4.46 -9.72 -12.70
N ILE A 40 4.10 -9.81 -13.98
CA ILE A 40 3.09 -10.75 -14.49
C ILE A 40 3.66 -11.61 -15.60
N ARG A 41 3.22 -12.86 -15.67
CA ARG A 41 3.48 -13.75 -16.81
C ARG A 41 2.43 -13.48 -17.89
N LYS A 42 2.89 -13.14 -19.09
CA LYS A 42 2.05 -13.02 -20.29
C LYS A 42 1.73 -14.40 -20.87
N SER A 43 0.67 -14.49 -21.67
CA SER A 43 0.28 -15.71 -22.38
C SER A 43 1.38 -16.29 -23.29
N ASN A 44 2.28 -15.44 -23.77
CA ASN A 44 3.47 -15.83 -24.56
C ASN A 44 4.65 -16.33 -23.70
N GLY A 45 4.45 -16.53 -22.38
CA GLY A 45 5.46 -17.02 -21.44
C GLY A 45 6.45 -15.98 -20.95
N GLN A 46 6.43 -14.74 -21.46
CA GLN A 46 7.33 -13.68 -21.02
C GLN A 46 6.86 -13.03 -19.72
N ILE A 47 7.82 -12.56 -18.91
CA ILE A 47 7.53 -11.80 -17.69
C ILE A 47 7.56 -10.31 -18.02
N MET A 48 6.43 -9.62 -17.82
CA MET A 48 6.36 -8.17 -17.90
C MET A 48 6.48 -7.56 -16.51
N ILE A 49 7.43 -6.65 -16.36
CA ILE A 49 7.63 -5.88 -15.12
C ILE A 49 7.18 -4.44 -15.37
N LYS A 50 6.29 -3.94 -14.52
CA LYS A 50 5.84 -2.55 -14.53
C LYS A 50 6.21 -1.90 -13.20
N LYS A 51 6.94 -0.80 -13.23
CA LYS A 51 7.28 0.01 -12.04
C LYS A 51 6.70 1.39 -12.19
N GLU A 52 5.97 1.82 -11.19
CA GLU A 52 5.34 3.14 -11.19
C GLU A 52 5.52 3.85 -9.83
N PRO A 53 5.70 5.19 -9.85
CA PRO A 53 5.64 5.97 -8.63
C PRO A 53 4.23 5.89 -8.05
N TYR A 54 4.13 5.64 -6.76
CA TYR A 54 2.85 5.54 -6.07
C TYR A 54 2.93 6.32 -4.78
N ILE A 55 1.98 7.24 -4.61
CA ILE A 55 1.78 8.00 -3.39
C ILE A 55 0.50 7.46 -2.79
N ALA A 56 0.57 6.93 -1.57
CA ALA A 56 -0.62 6.41 -0.89
C ALA A 56 -1.67 7.52 -0.77
N LEU A 57 -2.94 7.21 -1.08
CA LEU A 57 -4.03 8.16 -0.91
C LEU A 57 -4.15 8.63 0.56
N THR A 58 -3.82 7.75 1.50
CA THR A 58 -3.73 8.07 2.94
C THR A 58 -2.60 9.06 3.26
N GLU A 59 -1.55 9.15 2.44
CA GLU A 59 -0.54 10.20 2.55
C GLU A 59 -0.98 11.51 1.88
N ARG A 60 -1.75 11.45 0.78
CA ARG A 60 -2.31 12.65 0.11
C ARG A 60 -3.42 13.33 0.90
N PHE A 61 -4.25 12.57 1.60
CA PHE A 61 -5.43 13.09 2.28
C PHE A 61 -5.45 12.68 3.75
N LYS A 62 -5.07 13.62 4.63
CA LYS A 62 -5.01 13.39 6.09
C LYS A 62 -6.36 12.97 6.70
N PHE A 63 -7.49 13.38 6.11
CA PHE A 63 -8.83 13.05 6.61
C PHE A 63 -9.20 11.57 6.42
N LEU A 64 -8.62 10.88 5.43
CA LEU A 64 -8.83 9.44 5.17
C LEU A 64 -8.22 8.53 6.25
N LYS A 65 -7.48 9.10 7.21
CA LYS A 65 -6.94 8.39 8.39
C LYS A 65 -7.87 8.42 9.60
N ILE A 66 -9.04 9.07 9.53
CA ILE A 66 -9.90 9.30 10.70
C ILE A 66 -11.07 8.30 10.69
N PRO A 67 -10.97 7.13 11.38
CA PRO A 67 -12.07 6.16 11.46
C PRO A 67 -13.34 6.74 12.11
N ILE A 68 -13.18 7.77 12.95
CA ILE A 68 -14.23 8.38 13.75
C ILE A 68 -15.23 9.17 12.90
N ILE A 69 -14.77 9.92 11.88
CA ILE A 69 -15.65 10.74 11.03
C ILE A 69 -16.52 9.85 10.13
N ARG A 70 -15.95 8.76 9.59
CA ARG A 70 -16.71 7.79 8.80
C ARG A 70 -17.83 7.14 9.62
N GLY A 71 -17.53 6.76 10.87
CA GLY A 71 -18.53 6.19 11.77
C GLY A 71 -19.67 7.15 12.07
N ALA A 72 -19.36 8.41 12.40
CA ALA A 72 -20.37 9.41 12.74
C ALA A 72 -21.35 9.70 11.57
N VAL A 73 -20.85 9.81 10.34
CA VAL A 73 -21.69 10.07 9.17
C VAL A 73 -22.67 8.91 8.90
N VAL A 74 -22.20 7.67 8.95
CA VAL A 74 -23.04 6.47 8.73
C VAL A 74 -24.13 6.33 9.80
N LEU A 75 -23.80 6.66 11.05
CA LEU A 75 -24.78 6.65 12.14
C LEU A 75 -25.88 7.70 11.92
N ILE A 76 -25.51 8.91 11.52
CA ILE A 76 -26.46 10.00 11.24
C ILE A 76 -27.37 9.65 10.06
N GLU A 77 -26.83 9.12 8.97
CA GLU A 77 -27.62 8.67 7.82
C GLU A 77 -28.60 7.54 8.18
N SER A 78 -28.14 6.55 8.95
CA SER A 78 -28.97 5.44 9.39
C SER A 78 -30.12 5.92 10.28
N LEU A 79 -29.85 6.86 11.20
CA LEU A 79 -30.87 7.46 12.06
C LEU A 79 -31.90 8.26 11.25
N TYR A 80 -31.44 9.07 10.30
CA TYR A 80 -32.31 9.86 9.43
C TYR A 80 -33.24 8.97 8.60
N LEU A 81 -32.70 7.91 7.99
CA LEU A 81 -33.50 6.94 7.23
C LEU A 81 -34.49 6.18 8.11
N GLY A 82 -34.09 5.78 9.32
CA GLY A 82 -34.97 5.10 10.28
C GLY A 82 -36.15 5.98 10.70
N ILE A 83 -35.90 7.26 11.01
CA ILE A 83 -36.96 8.22 11.35
C ILE A 83 -37.88 8.47 10.15
N LYS A 84 -37.31 8.63 8.96
CA LYS A 84 -38.08 8.82 7.72
C LYS A 84 -38.96 7.61 7.40
N ALA A 85 -38.49 6.39 7.64
CA ALA A 85 -39.24 5.16 7.41
C ALA A 85 -40.37 4.94 8.42
N LEU A 86 -40.25 5.46 9.64
CA LEU A 86 -41.32 5.40 10.65
C LEU A 86 -42.38 6.50 10.45
N SER A 87 -41.96 7.64 9.88
CA SER A 87 -42.84 8.79 9.63
C SER A 87 -43.52 8.77 8.25
N SER A 88 -43.33 7.71 7.47
CA SER A 88 -43.90 7.51 6.13
C SER A 88 -44.69 6.22 6.06
#